data_AF-A0A5S4UWJ1-F1
#
_entry.id   AF-A0A5S4UWJ1-F1
#
_cell.length_a   1.000
_cell.length_b   1.000
_cell.length_c   1.000
_cell.angle_alpha   90.00
_cell.angle_beta   90.00
_cell.angle_gamma   90.00
#
_symmetry.space_group_name_H-M   'P 1'
#
loop_
_entity.id
_entity.type
_entity.pdbx_description
1 polymer ?
#
loop_
_entity_poly.entity_id
_entity_poly.type
_entity_poly.pdbx_seq_one_letter_code
_entity_poly.pdbx_strand_id
1 'polypeptide(L)' 'MPPGSRTDVSARGTASDLVLFFYGRIPLDSLEFEGDPRIFDQLAAWDPSV' A
#
# COMPACT_ATOMS: atom_id res chain seq x y z
N MET A 1 18.22 5.10 -7.48
CA MET A 1 18.06 4.00 -6.50
C MET A 1 19.17 2.99 -6.78
N PRO A 2 19.95 2.54 -5.78
CA PRO A 2 21.04 1.60 -6.00
C PRO A 2 20.50 0.25 -6.52
N PRO A 3 21.28 -0.48 -7.34
CA PRO A 3 20.89 -1.81 -7.81
C PRO A 3 20.84 -2.77 -6.62
N GLY A 4 19.63 -3.11 -6.16
CA GLY A 4 19.43 -4.07 -5.08
C GLY A 4 18.22 -3.84 -4.18
N SER A 5 17.64 -2.62 -4.13
CA SER A 5 16.41 -2.40 -3.37
C SER A 5 15.21 -2.58 -4.30
N ARG A 6 14.71 -3.81 -4.43
CA ARG A 6 13.38 -4.05 -5.00
C ARG A 6 12.37 -3.58 -3.95
N THR A 7 11.52 -2.63 -4.29
CA THR A 7 10.42 -2.23 -3.40
C THR A 7 9.51 -3.43 -3.18
N ASP A 8 9.22 -3.78 -1.93
CA ASP A 8 8.40 -4.94 -1.61
C ASP A 8 6.93 -4.75 -2.03
N VAL A 9 6.42 -3.53 -1.98
CA VAL A 9 5.12 -3.12 -2.52
C VAL A 9 5.08 -1.63 -2.88
N SER A 10 4.37 -1.26 -3.95
CA SER A 10 4.04 0.13 -4.27
C SER A 10 2.61 0.27 -4.78
N ALA A 11 1.97 1.40 -4.52
CA ALA A 11 0.65 1.74 -5.03
C ALA A 11 0.62 3.19 -5.56
N ARG A 12 -0.15 3.44 -6.61
CA ARG A 12 -0.26 4.71 -7.32
C ARG A 12 -1.72 4.98 -7.71
N GLY A 13 -2.14 6.23 -7.52
CA GLY A 13 -3.47 6.73 -7.89
C GLY A 13 -3.53 8.24 -7.71
N THR A 14 -4.73 8.81 -7.79
CA THR A 14 -4.91 10.23 -7.46
C THR A 14 -4.74 10.45 -5.94
N ALA A 15 -4.53 11.71 -5.53
CA ALA A 15 -4.51 12.04 -4.11
C ALA A 15 -5.81 11.62 -3.40
N SER A 16 -6.96 11.80 -4.07
CA SER A 16 -8.27 11.38 -3.55
C SER A 16 -8.35 9.87 -3.36
N ASP A 17 -7.88 9.07 -4.34
CA ASP A 17 -7.93 7.61 -4.26
C ASP A 17 -7.04 7.07 -3.14
N LEU A 18 -5.82 7.63 -2.99
CA LEU A 18 -4.92 7.25 -1.91
C LEU A 18 -5.54 7.53 -0.54
N VAL A 19 -6.20 8.68 -0.37
CA VAL A 19 -6.92 9.01 0.87
C VAL A 19 -8.05 8.00 1.11
N LEU A 20 -8.89 7.71 0.12
CA LEU A 20 -9.99 6.76 0.26
C LEU A 20 -9.50 5.35 0.59
N PHE A 21 -8.38 4.92 -0.01
CA PHE A 21 -7.74 3.64 0.27
C PHE A 21 -7.24 3.56 1.72
N PHE A 22 -6.52 4.57 2.23
CA PHE A 22 -6.04 4.59 3.62
C PHE A 22 -7.16 4.54 4.66
N TYR A 23 -8.36 5.02 4.31
CA TYR A 23 -9.55 4.95 5.17
C TYR A 23 -10.43 3.71 4.92
N GLY A 24 -9.96 2.74 4.13
CA GLY A 24 -10.70 1.50 3.83
C GLY A 24 -12.00 1.73 3.05
N ARG A 25 -12.09 2.82 2.29
CA ARG A 25 -13.30 3.17 1.50
C ARG A 25 -13.29 2.62 0.10
N ILE A 26 -12.10 2.39 -0.45
CA ILE A 26 -11.91 1.67 -1.72
C ILE A 26 -10.85 0.58 -1.53
N PRO A 27 -10.98 -0.55 -2.25
CA PRO A 27 -9.99 -1.62 -2.24
C PRO A 27 -8.68 -1.25 -2.97
N LEU A 28 -7.59 -1.97 -2.69
CA LEU A 28 -6.27 -1.77 -3.32
C LEU A 28 -6.31 -1.95 -4.85
N ASP A 29 -7.16 -2.84 -5.36
CA ASP A 29 -7.33 -3.09 -6.80
C ASP A 29 -7.94 -1.91 -7.57
N SER A 30 -8.39 -0.88 -6.85
CA SER A 30 -8.76 0.42 -7.42
C SER A 30 -7.56 1.33 -7.71
N LEU A 31 -6.35 0.94 -7.26
CA LEU A 31 -5.07 1.62 -7.50
C LEU A 31 -4.18 0.80 -8.45
N GLU A 32 -3.27 1.46 -9.15
CA GLU A 32 -2.15 0.76 -9.79
C GLU A 32 -1.19 0.29 -8.70
N PHE A 33 -0.87 -1.01 -8.62
CA PHE A 33 0.06 -1.51 -7.60
C PHE A 33 1.03 -2.55 -8.17
N GLU A 34 2.20 -2.65 -7.54
CA GLU A 34 3.24 -3.65 -7.85
C GLU A 34 3.77 -4.26 -6.55
N GLY A 35 4.22 -5.52 -6.61
CA GLY A 35 4.81 -6.23 -5.46
C GLY A 35 3.81 -7.10 -4.70
N ASP A 36 4.03 -7.28 -3.40
CA ASP A 36 3.18 -8.11 -2.54
C ASP A 36 2.09 -7.27 -1.84
N PRO A 37 0.82 -7.33 -2.29
CA PRO A 37 -0.25 -6.51 -1.72
C PRO A 37 -0.56 -6.85 -0.26
N ARG A 38 -0.19 -8.06 0.22
CA ARG A 38 -0.42 -8.49 1.61
C ARG A 38 0.34 -7.62 2.61
N ILE A 39 1.36 -6.90 2.18
CA ILE A 39 2.11 -5.97 3.02
C ILE A 39 1.20 -4.82 3.47
N PHE A 40 0.27 -4.34 2.63
CA PHE A 40 -0.70 -3.33 3.05
C PHE A 40 -1.63 -3.85 4.14
N ASP A 41 -2.08 -5.11 4.05
CA ASP A 41 -2.90 -5.74 5.10
C ASP A 41 -2.11 -5.84 6.43
N GLN A 42 -0.83 -6.20 6.37
CA GLN A 42 0.05 -6.26 7.54
C GLN A 42 0.25 -4.87 8.17
N LEU A 43 0.46 -3.83 7.34
CA LEU A 43 0.60 -2.44 7.80
C LEU A 43 -0.70 -1.92 8.43
N ALA A 44 -1.86 -2.29 7.88
CA ALA A 44 -3.16 -1.91 8.45
C ALA A 44 -3.45 -2.61 9.78
N ALA A 45 -3.03 -3.87 9.92
CA ALA A 45 -3.15 -4.63 11.16
C ALA A 45 -2.05 -4.34 12.19
N TRP A 46 -1.05 -3.54 11.83
CA TRP A 46 0.10 -3.26 12.68
C TRP A 46 -0.32 -2.44 13.89
N ASP A 47 -0.22 -3.06 15.07
CA ASP A 47 -0.24 -2.36 16.35
C ASP A 47 1.23 -2.02 16.72
N PRO A 48 1.62 -0.74 16.78
CA PRO A 48 3.00 -0.37 17.10
C PRO A 48 3.34 -0.51 18.59
N SER A 49 2.36 -0.81 19.45
CA SER A 49 2.55 -0.92 20.89
C SER A 49 2.93 -2.33 21.37
N VAL A 50 2.85 -3.34 20.47
CA VAL A 50 3.27 -4.72 20.74
C VAL A 50 4.73 -4.99 20.40
#